data_AF-A0AAD6GC31-F1
#
_entry.id   AF-A0AAD6GC31-F1
#
_cell.length_a   1.000
_cell.length_b   1.000
_cell.length_c   1.000
_cell.angle_alpha   90.00
_cell.angle_beta   90.00
_cell.angle_gamma   90.00
#
_symmetry.space_group_name_H-M   'P 1'
#
loop_
_entity.id
_entity.type
_entity.pdbx_description
1 polymer ?
#
loop_
_entity_poly.entity_id
_entity_poly.type
_entity_poly.pdbx_seq_one_letter_code
_entity_poly.pdbx_strand_id
1 'polypeptide(L)'
;MNIKISISQAPGTLQSVEEHTRATIKTLFAFLHAQGQGDYLGERVTQLEHSLQCAYLATQSIQYKNDPEVILAALLHDVGRFIPAAEKMDKMITPDGQYVGRMSHEVLGESYLRQIGFSERVCKLVGAHVMAKRYLVATDKTYHDGLSETSKRTLRFQGGRFTETEVLEAQKDPWLQAKLAVRRWDDLAKDPDCVVSPLEAYEEIAYHCLLESRSEFTLHSREYHIPTQPTVVVCIDGFDPEYLESGFKRGFLPTFKSIVENGFHAAAKSCMPSFTNPNNVSIITGAPPSFHGIAGNFFLDRETGEAKMITDDSLLRGSTLLEQMFQRGVRIGAITAKDKLRKILGHGLKGAICFSAERAADCTLEENGIEDVEKWLGQPAPSQYSGELSLFVLDAGIKLLQEKRSDFLYLTLSDYIQHKHAPGSKEADEFMGAIDARLQKLTGLAPVVGITGDHGMNQKSNESGEPNVIFLEEALNANFGPDASRVICPITDPFVRHHGALGSFVRVYLKDISKLESMLSFCKSLPEIEEALSREDAAEKYEMPIDREADIVVISKSHAVMGSKKADHDLSQLKDHPLRSHGGLSEQDIPVLMSKPVDTGLASGESWKNYDIFDLVLNRSA
;
A
#
# COMPACT_ATOMS: atom_id res chain seq x y z
N MET A 1 -29.99 26.01 -16.83
CA MET A 1 -29.20 27.07 -16.15
C MET A 1 -27.81 26.50 -15.88
N ASN A 2 -26.72 27.19 -16.23
CA ASN A 2 -25.38 26.73 -15.88
C ASN A 2 -25.14 26.97 -14.39
N ILE A 3 -24.89 25.90 -13.63
CA ILE A 3 -24.51 25.98 -12.21
C ILE A 3 -23.07 26.50 -12.17
N LYS A 4 -22.89 27.81 -11.92
CA LYS A 4 -21.56 28.42 -11.77
C LYS A 4 -21.14 28.35 -10.31
N ILE A 5 -20.41 27.31 -9.93
CA ILE A 5 -19.65 27.26 -8.68
C ILE A 5 -18.20 27.60 -9.02
N SER A 6 -17.57 28.47 -8.22
CA SER A 6 -16.15 28.77 -8.36
C SER A 6 -15.35 27.58 -7.82
N ILE A 7 -14.89 26.71 -8.72
CA ILE A 7 -14.07 25.55 -8.36
C ILE A 7 -12.60 25.92 -8.59
N SER A 8 -11.77 25.82 -7.56
CA SER A 8 -10.32 26.00 -7.69
C SER A 8 -9.75 24.84 -8.50
N GLN A 9 -9.00 25.13 -9.57
CA GLN A 9 -8.23 24.11 -10.28
C GLN A 9 -7.11 23.61 -9.34
N ALA A 10 -7.12 22.31 -9.03
CA ALA A 10 -6.01 21.68 -8.32
C ALA A 10 -4.73 21.81 -9.17
N PRO A 11 -3.65 22.40 -8.65
CA PRO A 11 -2.41 22.51 -9.42
C PRO A 11 -1.81 21.12 -9.67
N GLY A 12 -1.47 20.83 -10.93
CA GLY A 12 -0.67 19.66 -11.34
C GLY A 12 -1.32 18.31 -11.06
N THR A 13 -2.33 17.90 -11.82
CA THR A 13 -2.86 16.52 -11.75
C THR A 13 -2.34 15.69 -12.93
N LEU A 14 -2.08 14.41 -12.71
CA LEU A 14 -1.72 13.49 -13.79
C LEU A 14 -2.90 13.29 -14.75
N GLN A 15 -2.63 13.28 -16.05
CA GLN A 15 -3.66 13.06 -17.08
C GLN A 15 -4.43 11.74 -16.87
N SER A 16 -3.73 10.68 -16.46
CA SER A 16 -4.34 9.38 -16.16
C SER A 16 -5.34 9.43 -15.01
N VAL A 17 -5.04 10.21 -13.97
CA VAL A 17 -5.93 10.44 -12.82
C VAL A 17 -7.16 11.23 -13.26
N GLU A 18 -7.00 12.26 -14.09
CA GLU A 18 -8.13 13.01 -14.65
C GLU A 18 -9.05 12.11 -15.51
N GLU A 19 -8.46 11.34 -16.43
CA GLU A 19 -9.17 10.41 -17.31
C GLU A 19 -9.92 9.34 -16.52
N HIS A 20 -9.26 8.73 -15.54
CA HIS A 20 -9.85 7.73 -14.66
C HIS A 20 -10.99 8.31 -13.80
N THR A 21 -10.82 9.53 -13.28
CA THR A 21 -11.86 10.23 -12.51
C THR A 21 -13.06 10.53 -13.39
N ARG A 22 -12.87 11.07 -14.60
CA ARG A 22 -13.98 11.31 -15.55
C ARG A 22 -14.68 10.03 -15.96
N ALA A 23 -13.95 8.94 -16.22
CA ALA A 23 -14.54 7.64 -16.52
C ALA A 23 -15.39 7.08 -15.36
N THR A 24 -14.94 7.30 -14.12
CA THR A 24 -15.69 6.92 -12.91
C THR A 24 -17.00 7.71 -12.82
N ILE A 25 -16.95 9.03 -12.98
CA ILE A 25 -18.15 9.88 -12.95
C ILE A 25 -19.13 9.50 -14.07
N LYS A 26 -18.62 9.30 -15.29
CA LYS A 26 -19.45 8.86 -16.42
C LYS A 26 -20.18 7.55 -16.13
N THR A 27 -19.51 6.60 -15.47
CA THR A 27 -20.10 5.32 -15.08
C THR A 27 -21.19 5.51 -14.02
N LEU A 28 -20.91 6.30 -12.98
CA LEU A 28 -21.90 6.65 -11.95
C LEU A 28 -23.15 7.33 -12.55
N PHE A 29 -22.96 8.29 -13.46
CA PHE A 29 -24.05 9.03 -14.09
C PHE A 29 -24.84 8.15 -15.06
N ALA A 30 -24.20 7.21 -15.74
CA ALA A 30 -24.88 6.21 -16.57
C ALA A 30 -25.83 5.33 -15.73
N PHE A 31 -25.44 4.96 -14.50
CA PHE A 31 -26.32 4.24 -13.58
C PHE A 31 -27.54 5.07 -13.17
N LEU A 32 -27.34 6.34 -12.82
CA LEU A 32 -28.43 7.28 -12.51
C LEU A 32 -29.42 7.43 -13.67
N HIS A 33 -28.93 7.57 -14.91
CA HIS A 33 -29.79 7.65 -16.09
C HIS A 33 -30.55 6.35 -16.36
N ALA A 34 -29.86 5.22 -16.36
CA ALA A 34 -30.44 3.94 -16.78
C ALA A 34 -31.52 3.45 -15.82
N GLN A 35 -31.31 3.63 -14.51
CA GLN A 35 -32.23 3.14 -13.47
C GLN A 35 -33.19 4.22 -12.97
N GLY A 36 -32.90 5.49 -13.25
CA GLY A 36 -33.63 6.62 -12.71
C GLY A 36 -34.95 6.95 -13.38
N GLN A 37 -35.25 6.36 -14.53
CA GLN A 37 -36.53 6.53 -15.24
C GLN A 37 -37.68 5.71 -14.61
N GLY A 38 -37.38 4.92 -13.58
CA GLY A 38 -38.40 4.15 -12.85
C GLY A 38 -39.29 5.01 -11.95
N ASP A 39 -40.42 4.43 -11.56
CA ASP A 39 -41.35 4.99 -10.57
C ASP A 39 -40.66 5.28 -9.23
N TYR A 40 -40.96 6.44 -8.64
CA TYR A 40 -40.51 6.81 -7.29
C TYR A 40 -41.62 6.54 -6.27
N LEU A 41 -41.75 5.28 -5.85
CA LEU A 41 -42.63 4.85 -4.74
C LEU A 41 -44.09 5.34 -4.86
N GLY A 42 -44.62 5.44 -6.08
CA GLY A 42 -45.97 5.90 -6.38
C GLY A 42 -46.17 7.42 -6.44
N GLU A 43 -45.10 8.23 -6.34
CA GLU A 43 -45.14 9.67 -6.57
C GLU A 43 -45.14 10.00 -8.07
N ARG A 44 -45.63 11.19 -8.45
CA ARG A 44 -45.68 11.63 -9.86
C ARG A 44 -44.34 12.17 -10.39
N VAL A 45 -43.23 11.66 -9.88
CA VAL A 45 -41.86 11.98 -10.31
C VAL A 45 -41.09 10.68 -10.48
N THR A 46 -40.14 10.66 -11.40
CA THR A 46 -39.17 9.57 -11.53
C THR A 46 -38.10 9.67 -10.44
N GLN A 47 -37.37 8.58 -10.20
CA GLN A 47 -36.26 8.58 -9.22
C GLN A 47 -35.19 9.61 -9.59
N LEU A 48 -34.90 9.79 -10.88
CA LEU A 48 -33.95 10.80 -11.34
C LEU A 48 -34.47 12.22 -11.14
N GLU A 49 -35.73 12.51 -11.47
CA GLU A 49 -36.34 13.83 -11.23
C GLU A 49 -36.29 14.20 -9.75
N HIS A 50 -36.58 13.25 -8.87
CA HIS A 50 -36.45 13.43 -7.42
C HIS A 50 -35.03 13.82 -7.00
N SER A 51 -34.01 13.07 -7.42
CA SER A 51 -32.59 13.39 -7.16
C SER A 51 -32.20 14.78 -7.70
N LEU A 52 -32.63 15.13 -8.91
CA LEU A 52 -32.34 16.43 -9.53
C LEU A 52 -33.02 17.59 -8.81
N GLN A 53 -34.26 17.41 -8.34
CA GLN A 53 -34.96 18.38 -7.52
C GLN A 53 -34.28 18.59 -6.17
N CYS A 54 -33.82 17.52 -5.51
CA CYS A 54 -33.08 17.60 -4.26
C CYS A 54 -31.78 18.42 -4.42
N ALA A 55 -31.00 18.12 -5.47
CA ALA A 55 -29.80 18.87 -5.82
C ALA A 55 -30.11 20.34 -6.16
N TYR A 56 -31.18 20.59 -6.92
CA TYR A 56 -31.61 21.95 -7.26
C TYR A 56 -31.94 22.76 -6.01
N LEU A 57 -32.69 22.21 -5.06
CA LEU A 57 -32.99 22.87 -3.78
C LEU A 57 -31.71 23.20 -2.98
N ALA A 58 -30.71 22.33 -3.02
CA ALA A 58 -29.40 22.61 -2.44
C ALA A 58 -28.73 23.82 -3.10
N THR A 59 -28.79 23.95 -4.44
CA THR A 59 -28.26 25.13 -5.16
C THR A 59 -29.00 26.43 -4.85
N GLN A 60 -30.27 26.36 -4.41
CA GLN A 60 -31.06 27.52 -4.00
C GLN A 60 -30.85 27.90 -2.53
N SER A 61 -30.20 27.03 -1.74
CA SER A 61 -29.95 27.27 -0.32
C SER A 61 -28.99 28.43 -0.10
N ILE A 62 -29.37 29.40 0.74
CA ILE A 62 -28.47 30.50 1.13
C ILE A 62 -27.18 29.95 1.77
N GLN A 63 -27.30 28.88 2.56
CA GLN A 63 -26.19 28.30 3.31
C GLN A 63 -25.28 27.41 2.46
N TYR A 64 -25.85 26.63 1.53
CA TYR A 64 -25.13 25.54 0.84
C TYR A 64 -24.99 25.71 -0.67
N LYS A 65 -25.51 26.80 -1.27
CA LYS A 65 -25.42 27.05 -2.72
C LYS A 65 -24.00 27.05 -3.31
N ASN A 66 -22.98 27.26 -2.49
CA ASN A 66 -21.57 27.29 -2.88
C ASN A 66 -20.80 26.08 -2.31
N ASP A 67 -21.48 25.06 -1.80
CA ASP A 67 -20.88 23.88 -1.19
C ASP A 67 -21.06 22.67 -2.13
N PRO A 68 -20.07 22.38 -2.99
CA PRO A 68 -20.20 21.38 -4.04
C PRO A 68 -20.46 19.98 -3.48
N GLU A 69 -19.87 19.62 -2.33
CA GLU A 69 -20.10 18.32 -1.70
C GLU A 69 -21.52 18.17 -1.15
N VAL A 70 -22.12 19.23 -0.58
CA VAL A 70 -23.50 19.17 -0.10
C VAL A 70 -24.50 19.11 -1.26
N ILE A 71 -24.25 19.86 -2.34
CA ILE A 71 -25.05 19.79 -3.57
C ILE A 71 -24.96 18.39 -4.18
N LEU A 72 -23.74 17.83 -4.26
CA LEU A 72 -23.51 16.49 -4.77
C LEU A 72 -24.16 15.42 -3.89
N ALA A 73 -24.06 15.55 -2.56
CA ALA A 73 -24.72 14.65 -1.63
C ALA A 73 -26.25 14.69 -1.78
N ALA A 74 -26.83 15.88 -2.02
CA ALA A 74 -28.27 16.01 -2.31
C ALA A 74 -28.65 15.31 -3.63
N LEU A 75 -27.82 15.41 -4.67
CA LEU A 75 -28.02 14.68 -5.93
C LEU A 75 -27.96 13.16 -5.72
N LEU A 76 -26.95 12.69 -4.98
CA LEU A 76 -26.61 11.28 -4.81
C LEU A 76 -27.24 10.62 -3.58
N HIS A 77 -28.12 11.31 -2.84
CA HIS A 77 -28.65 10.81 -1.57
C HIS A 77 -29.35 9.44 -1.70
N ASP A 78 -29.93 9.16 -2.88
CA ASP A 78 -30.61 7.91 -3.20
C ASP A 78 -29.79 6.99 -4.13
N VAL A 79 -28.48 7.26 -4.33
CA VAL A 79 -27.62 6.53 -5.30
C VAL A 79 -27.64 5.01 -5.12
N GLY A 80 -27.83 4.53 -3.88
CA GLY A 80 -27.95 3.11 -3.57
C GLY A 80 -29.18 2.43 -4.19
N ARG A 81 -30.11 3.17 -4.80
CA ARG A 81 -31.22 2.64 -5.61
C ARG A 81 -30.85 2.43 -7.07
N PHE A 82 -29.83 3.13 -7.56
CA PHE A 82 -29.46 3.19 -8.98
C PHE A 82 -28.27 2.29 -9.33
N ILE A 83 -27.56 1.74 -8.34
CA ILE A 83 -26.41 0.88 -8.63
C ILE A 83 -26.84 -0.59 -8.81
N PRO A 84 -26.23 -1.36 -9.73
CA PRO A 84 -26.64 -2.75 -10.01
C PRO A 84 -26.64 -3.68 -8.79
N ALA A 85 -25.76 -3.43 -7.80
CA ALA A 85 -25.73 -4.19 -6.56
C ALA A 85 -27.03 -4.09 -5.75
N ALA A 86 -27.81 -3.01 -5.95
CA ALA A 86 -29.11 -2.83 -5.31
C ALA A 86 -30.11 -3.90 -5.72
N GLU A 87 -29.99 -4.49 -6.92
CA GLU A 87 -30.94 -5.49 -7.43
C GLU A 87 -30.98 -6.77 -6.60
N LYS A 88 -29.88 -7.11 -5.92
CA LYS A 88 -29.73 -8.33 -5.12
C LYS A 88 -30.22 -8.20 -3.67
N MET A 89 -30.69 -7.02 -3.25
CA MET A 89 -31.17 -6.80 -1.88
C MET A 89 -32.67 -7.03 -1.69
N ASP A 90 -33.04 -7.42 -0.47
CA ASP A 90 -34.41 -7.68 -0.05
C ASP A 90 -35.28 -6.42 -0.17
N LYS A 91 -36.45 -6.61 -0.79
CA LYS A 91 -37.48 -5.59 -0.91
C LYS A 91 -38.17 -5.42 0.44
N MET A 92 -38.33 -4.19 0.91
CA MET A 92 -39.24 -3.90 2.02
C MET A 92 -40.66 -3.89 1.50
N ILE A 93 -41.45 -4.85 1.99
CA ILE A 93 -42.86 -5.00 1.68
C ILE A 93 -43.62 -4.88 3.00
N THR A 94 -44.61 -4.00 3.06
CA THR A 94 -45.47 -3.84 4.23
C THR A 94 -46.40 -5.06 4.40
N PRO A 95 -46.98 -5.30 5.58
CA PRO A 95 -47.88 -6.45 5.81
C PRO A 95 -49.11 -6.51 4.89
N ASP A 96 -49.51 -5.38 4.32
CA ASP A 96 -50.57 -5.23 3.29
C ASP A 96 -50.06 -5.40 1.84
N GLY A 97 -48.80 -5.79 1.66
CA GLY A 97 -48.22 -6.15 0.36
C GLY A 97 -47.66 -4.99 -0.47
N GLN A 98 -47.59 -3.77 0.08
CA GLN A 98 -47.07 -2.60 -0.65
C GLN A 98 -45.54 -2.54 -0.57
N TYR A 99 -44.89 -2.29 -1.70
CA TYR A 99 -43.45 -2.04 -1.77
C TYR A 99 -43.13 -0.63 -1.26
N VAL A 100 -42.27 -0.53 -0.24
CA VAL A 100 -41.91 0.75 0.39
C VAL A 100 -40.41 1.08 0.27
N GLY A 101 -39.68 0.33 -0.56
CA GLY A 101 -38.25 0.54 -0.83
C GLY A 101 -37.41 -0.73 -0.64
N ARG A 102 -36.08 -0.61 -0.68
CA ARG A 102 -35.14 -1.68 -0.28
C ARG A 102 -34.49 -1.31 1.04
N MET A 103 -34.31 -2.30 1.91
CA MET A 103 -33.61 -2.10 3.17
C MET A 103 -32.16 -1.71 2.85
N SER A 104 -31.65 -0.64 3.47
CA SER A 104 -30.23 -0.26 3.44
C SER A 104 -29.69 0.37 2.15
N HIS A 105 -30.51 1.01 1.30
CA HIS A 105 -30.01 1.74 0.12
C HIS A 105 -29.11 2.93 0.52
N GLU A 106 -29.37 3.58 1.65
CA GLU A 106 -28.53 4.64 2.20
C GLU A 106 -27.14 4.11 2.61
N VAL A 107 -27.09 2.92 3.22
CA VAL A 107 -25.82 2.26 3.62
C VAL A 107 -25.07 1.77 2.40
N LEU A 108 -25.79 1.21 1.42
CA LEU A 108 -25.23 0.77 0.15
C LEU A 108 -24.65 1.96 -0.63
N GLY A 109 -25.40 3.07 -0.72
CA GLY A 109 -24.97 4.29 -1.40
C GLY A 109 -23.73 4.88 -0.74
N GLU A 110 -23.75 5.04 0.59
CA GLU A 110 -22.57 5.47 1.36
C GLU A 110 -21.36 4.55 1.11
N SER A 111 -21.55 3.23 1.15
CA SER A 111 -20.47 2.25 0.96
C SER A 111 -19.91 2.28 -0.47
N TYR A 112 -20.79 2.38 -1.46
CA TYR A 112 -20.40 2.45 -2.87
C TYR A 112 -19.64 3.74 -3.19
N LEU A 113 -20.13 4.89 -2.74
CA LEU A 113 -19.45 6.18 -2.95
C LEU A 113 -18.06 6.19 -2.29
N ARG A 114 -17.95 5.60 -1.09
CA ARG A 114 -16.65 5.44 -0.42
C ARG A 114 -15.71 4.52 -1.20
N GLN A 115 -16.24 3.42 -1.75
CA GLN A 115 -15.45 2.47 -2.55
C GLN A 115 -14.90 3.10 -3.83
N ILE A 116 -15.68 3.96 -4.49
CA ILE A 116 -15.20 4.69 -5.67
C ILE A 116 -14.41 5.96 -5.28
N GLY A 117 -14.20 6.22 -3.99
CA GLY A 117 -13.24 7.21 -3.52
C GLY A 117 -13.76 8.64 -3.36
N PHE A 118 -15.07 8.85 -3.18
CA PHE A 118 -15.59 10.14 -2.72
C PHE A 118 -15.22 10.40 -1.25
N SER A 119 -15.19 11.67 -0.85
CA SER A 119 -14.87 12.08 0.51
C SER A 119 -15.82 11.49 1.55
N GLU A 120 -15.32 11.30 2.77
CA GLU A 120 -16.13 10.82 3.89
C GLU A 120 -17.33 11.74 4.16
N ARG A 121 -17.19 13.03 3.88
CA ARG A 121 -18.27 14.02 4.00
C ARG A 121 -19.40 13.73 3.03
N VAL A 122 -19.13 13.58 1.74
CA VAL A 122 -20.15 13.21 0.74
C VAL A 122 -20.82 11.88 1.13
N CYS A 123 -20.01 10.86 1.47
CA CYS A 123 -20.51 9.53 1.83
C CYS A 123 -21.44 9.58 3.05
N LYS A 124 -21.04 10.27 4.12
CA LYS A 124 -21.84 10.40 5.36
C LYS A 124 -23.08 11.25 5.17
N LEU A 125 -23.07 12.25 4.28
CA LEU A 125 -24.27 13.03 3.96
C LEU A 125 -25.30 12.16 3.22
N VAL A 126 -24.85 11.36 2.25
CA VAL A 126 -25.70 10.42 1.51
C VAL A 126 -26.29 9.34 2.43
N GLY A 127 -25.47 8.73 3.30
CA GLY A 127 -25.93 7.69 4.22
C GLY A 127 -26.83 8.17 5.37
N ALA A 128 -26.99 9.48 5.57
CA ALA A 128 -27.65 10.03 6.75
C ALA A 128 -29.18 10.11 6.68
N HIS A 129 -29.82 9.78 5.56
CA HIS A 129 -31.27 9.92 5.37
C HIS A 129 -32.10 9.41 6.57
N VAL A 130 -31.82 8.19 7.04
CA VAL A 130 -32.59 7.56 8.12
C VAL A 130 -32.34 8.27 9.45
N MET A 131 -31.06 8.47 9.77
CA MET A 131 -30.59 9.16 10.97
C MET A 131 -31.22 10.56 11.07
N ALA A 132 -31.15 11.35 10.00
CA ALA A 132 -31.68 12.71 9.94
C ALA A 132 -33.20 12.75 10.10
N LYS A 133 -33.94 11.81 9.49
CA LYS A 133 -35.40 11.70 9.63
C LYS A 133 -35.79 11.42 11.09
N ARG A 134 -35.11 10.47 11.74
CA ARG A 134 -35.38 10.12 13.15
C ARG A 134 -35.06 11.26 14.10
N TYR A 135 -33.98 12.02 13.83
CA TYR A 135 -33.62 13.22 14.57
C TYR A 135 -34.68 14.32 14.43
N LEU A 136 -35.09 14.66 13.20
CA LEU A 136 -36.07 15.72 12.97
C LEU A 136 -37.42 15.42 13.63
N VAL A 137 -37.89 14.17 13.58
CA VAL A 137 -39.11 13.76 14.30
C VAL A 137 -38.99 13.92 15.81
N ALA A 138 -37.79 13.76 16.37
CA ALA A 138 -37.56 13.93 17.81
C ALA A 138 -37.48 15.41 18.21
N THR A 139 -36.89 16.27 17.37
CA THR A 139 -36.57 17.66 17.74
C THR A 139 -37.52 18.72 17.17
N ASP A 140 -38.23 18.42 16.08
CA ASP A 140 -39.20 19.30 15.43
C ASP A 140 -40.60 18.70 15.55
N LYS A 141 -41.42 19.32 16.41
CA LYS A 141 -42.76 18.84 16.74
C LYS A 141 -43.73 18.83 15.55
N THR A 142 -43.44 19.62 14.52
CA THR A 142 -44.27 19.75 13.31
C THR A 142 -43.78 18.88 12.17
N TYR A 143 -42.53 18.44 12.20
CA TYR A 143 -41.93 17.68 11.11
C TYR A 143 -42.59 16.32 10.88
N HIS A 144 -42.95 15.60 11.95
CA HIS A 144 -43.63 14.31 11.84
C HIS A 144 -44.92 14.40 11.03
N ASP A 145 -45.69 15.46 11.24
CA ASP A 145 -47.00 15.64 10.60
C ASP A 145 -46.86 15.97 9.10
N GLY A 146 -45.75 16.61 8.71
CA GLY A 146 -45.41 16.93 7.33
C GLY A 146 -44.82 15.77 6.52
N LEU A 147 -44.51 14.63 7.13
CA LEU A 147 -44.00 13.45 6.40
C LEU A 147 -45.10 12.85 5.51
N SER A 148 -44.70 12.34 4.34
CA SER A 148 -45.58 11.50 3.52
C SER A 148 -45.98 10.23 4.25
N GLU A 149 -47.10 9.61 3.86
CA GLU A 149 -47.57 8.37 4.49
C GLU A 149 -46.55 7.22 4.35
N THR A 150 -45.85 7.14 3.22
CA THR A 150 -44.74 6.20 3.01
C THR A 150 -43.58 6.46 3.98
N SER A 151 -43.22 7.72 4.22
CA SER A 151 -42.18 8.11 5.17
C SER A 151 -42.55 7.79 6.63
N LYS A 152 -43.82 7.99 7.02
CA LYS A 152 -44.32 7.62 8.36
C LYS A 152 -44.31 6.10 8.58
N ARG A 153 -44.66 5.32 7.55
CA ARG A 153 -44.61 3.84 7.61
C ARG A 153 -43.18 3.34 7.76
N THR A 154 -42.26 3.80 6.91
CA THR A 154 -40.84 3.37 6.95
C THR A 154 -40.15 3.74 8.27
N LEU A 155 -40.49 4.89 8.86
CA LEU A 155 -39.94 5.33 10.15
C LEU A 155 -40.12 4.28 11.27
N ARG A 156 -41.25 3.55 11.29
CA ARG A 156 -41.50 2.51 12.30
C ARG A 156 -40.55 1.33 12.17
N PHE A 157 -40.21 0.95 10.94
CA PHE A 157 -39.26 -0.12 10.65
C PHE A 157 -37.81 0.30 10.89
N GLN A 158 -37.54 1.61 10.92
CA GLN A 158 -36.20 2.19 11.08
C GLN A 158 -35.88 2.59 12.54
N GLY A 159 -36.63 2.09 13.52
CA GLY A 159 -36.38 2.35 14.94
C GLY A 159 -37.08 3.59 15.51
N GLY A 160 -37.99 4.22 14.76
CA GLY A 160 -38.80 5.35 15.26
C GLY A 160 -38.00 6.62 15.54
N ARG A 161 -38.59 7.56 16.29
CA ARG A 161 -37.92 8.82 16.67
C ARG A 161 -36.69 8.58 17.56
N PHE A 162 -35.71 9.47 17.50
CA PHE A 162 -34.59 9.44 18.45
C PHE A 162 -35.03 9.61 19.90
N THR A 163 -34.30 8.92 20.78
CA THR A 163 -34.24 9.17 22.22
C THR A 163 -33.43 10.43 22.54
N GLU A 164 -33.56 10.97 23.75
CA GLU A 164 -32.78 12.14 24.19
C GLU A 164 -31.26 11.89 24.09
N THR A 165 -30.80 10.68 24.42
CA THR A 165 -29.39 10.29 24.30
C THR A 165 -28.93 10.26 22.83
N GLU A 166 -29.73 9.70 21.92
CA GLU A 166 -29.42 9.71 20.49
C GLU A 166 -29.39 11.12 19.90
N VAL A 167 -30.25 12.04 20.37
CA VAL A 167 -30.22 13.45 19.98
C VAL A 167 -28.91 14.11 20.44
N LEU A 168 -28.52 13.92 21.70
CA LEU A 168 -27.28 14.49 22.24
C LEU A 168 -26.03 13.95 21.53
N GLU A 169 -26.03 12.66 21.17
CA GLU A 169 -24.93 12.07 20.40
C GLU A 169 -24.86 12.64 18.98
N ALA A 170 -26.00 12.73 18.28
CA ALA A 170 -26.05 13.30 16.94
C ALA A 170 -25.62 14.78 16.89
N GLN A 171 -25.83 15.54 17.98
CA GLN A 171 -25.39 16.94 18.08
C GLN A 171 -23.87 17.12 18.11
N LYS A 172 -23.10 16.06 18.35
CA LYS A 172 -21.63 16.09 18.27
C LYS A 172 -21.11 16.02 16.83
N ASP A 173 -21.96 15.62 15.88
CA ASP A 173 -21.59 15.51 14.47
C ASP A 173 -21.45 16.90 13.82
N PRO A 174 -20.26 17.29 13.33
CA PRO A 174 -20.04 18.60 12.72
C PRO A 174 -20.86 18.81 11.44
N TRP A 175 -21.34 17.73 10.81
CA TRP A 175 -22.11 17.78 9.57
C TRP A 175 -23.61 17.61 9.80
N LEU A 176 -24.09 17.57 11.05
CA LEU A 176 -25.50 17.36 11.37
C LEU A 176 -26.41 18.30 10.58
N GLN A 177 -26.13 19.61 10.55
CA GLN A 177 -27.00 20.57 9.85
C GLN A 177 -27.10 20.30 8.34
N ALA A 178 -26.01 19.87 7.71
CA ALA A 178 -26.03 19.51 6.29
C ALA A 178 -26.83 18.22 6.07
N LYS A 179 -26.70 17.21 6.95
CA LYS A 179 -27.52 15.99 6.93
C LYS A 179 -29.02 16.29 7.05
N LEU A 180 -29.38 17.20 7.97
CA LEU A 180 -30.76 17.65 8.15
C LEU A 180 -31.27 18.45 6.93
N ALA A 181 -30.41 19.26 6.30
CA ALA A 181 -30.77 20.01 5.09
C ALA A 181 -31.05 19.09 3.91
N VAL A 182 -30.17 18.13 3.62
CA VAL A 182 -30.37 17.11 2.58
C VAL A 182 -31.68 16.37 2.80
N ARG A 183 -31.98 15.96 4.04
CA ARG A 183 -33.23 15.26 4.35
C ARG A 183 -34.47 16.12 4.14
N ARG A 184 -34.41 17.42 4.42
CA ARG A 184 -35.52 18.35 4.15
C ARG A 184 -35.73 18.54 2.64
N TRP A 185 -34.66 18.61 1.84
CA TRP A 185 -34.78 18.72 0.39
C TRP A 185 -35.33 17.45 -0.25
N ASP A 186 -34.90 16.27 0.21
CA ASP A 186 -35.49 14.98 -0.15
C ASP A 186 -37.01 14.98 0.12
N ASP A 187 -37.47 15.51 1.26
CA ASP A 187 -38.91 15.60 1.50
C ASP A 187 -39.67 16.53 0.53
N LEU A 188 -39.05 17.63 0.10
CA LEU A 188 -39.62 18.65 -0.78
C LEU A 188 -39.55 18.28 -2.29
N ALA A 189 -38.63 17.40 -2.68
CA ALA A 189 -38.29 17.08 -4.07
C ALA A 189 -39.30 16.13 -4.74
N LYS A 190 -40.60 16.49 -4.75
CA LYS A 190 -41.70 15.66 -5.26
C LYS A 190 -42.69 16.43 -6.12
N ASP A 191 -42.25 17.56 -6.67
CA ASP A 191 -43.11 18.43 -7.47
C ASP A 191 -43.00 18.07 -8.97
N PRO A 192 -44.06 17.48 -9.59
CA PRO A 192 -44.01 17.07 -10.99
C PRO A 192 -43.85 18.24 -11.97
N ASP A 193 -44.17 19.47 -11.54
CA ASP A 193 -44.10 20.66 -12.37
C ASP A 193 -42.77 21.43 -12.19
N CYS A 194 -41.88 20.93 -11.32
CA CYS A 194 -40.61 21.58 -11.03
C CYS A 194 -39.61 21.40 -12.19
N VAL A 195 -39.19 22.52 -12.79
CA VAL A 195 -38.19 22.53 -13.87
C VAL A 195 -36.80 22.73 -13.27
N VAL A 196 -35.95 21.71 -13.40
CA VAL A 196 -34.59 21.69 -12.87
C VAL A 196 -33.54 21.48 -13.96
N SER A 197 -32.29 21.79 -13.65
CA SER A 197 -31.17 21.46 -14.56
C SER A 197 -31.03 19.95 -14.73
N PRO A 198 -30.63 19.46 -15.92
CA PRO A 198 -30.45 18.04 -16.17
C PRO A 198 -29.21 17.50 -15.45
N LEU A 199 -29.04 16.17 -15.42
CA LEU A 199 -27.97 15.51 -14.66
C LEU A 199 -26.57 15.98 -15.08
N GLU A 200 -26.35 16.19 -16.37
CA GLU A 200 -25.09 16.63 -16.97
C GLU A 200 -24.63 17.99 -16.42
N ALA A 201 -25.55 18.83 -15.93
CA ALA A 201 -25.20 20.10 -15.31
C ALA A 201 -24.40 19.95 -14.00
N TYR A 202 -24.40 18.76 -13.39
CA TYR A 202 -23.69 18.43 -12.15
C TYR A 202 -22.41 17.62 -12.38
N GLU A 203 -22.08 17.26 -13.62
CA GLU A 203 -20.94 16.38 -13.93
C GLU A 203 -19.59 16.98 -13.48
N GLU A 204 -19.35 18.26 -13.75
CA GLU A 204 -18.11 18.92 -13.31
C GLU A 204 -18.03 19.07 -11.79
N ILE A 205 -19.16 19.24 -11.08
CA ILE A 205 -19.18 19.24 -9.61
C ILE A 205 -18.75 17.87 -9.10
N ALA A 206 -19.32 16.80 -9.65
CA ALA A 206 -18.99 15.44 -9.26
C ALA A 206 -17.53 15.10 -9.57
N TYR A 207 -17.03 15.49 -10.76
CA TYR A 207 -15.64 15.35 -11.16
C TYR A 207 -14.69 16.02 -10.18
N HIS A 208 -14.91 17.29 -9.85
CA HIS A 208 -14.01 18.03 -8.98
C HIS A 208 -14.05 17.53 -7.54
N CYS A 209 -15.23 17.24 -6.98
CA CYS A 209 -15.33 16.62 -5.65
C CYS A 209 -14.59 15.29 -5.60
N LEU A 210 -14.72 14.45 -6.64
CA LEU A 210 -14.04 13.16 -6.69
C LEU A 210 -12.52 13.33 -6.83
N LEU A 211 -12.09 14.23 -7.73
CA LEU A 211 -10.67 14.50 -7.98
C LEU A 211 -9.97 14.99 -6.71
N GLU A 212 -10.56 15.94 -6.01
CA GLU A 212 -10.05 16.49 -4.76
C GLU A 212 -10.00 15.41 -3.67
N SER A 213 -11.06 14.62 -3.50
CA SER A 213 -11.05 13.53 -2.51
C SER A 213 -10.04 12.41 -2.80
N ARG A 214 -9.54 12.33 -4.04
CA ARG A 214 -8.57 11.34 -4.49
C ARG A 214 -7.14 11.88 -4.53
N SER A 215 -6.90 13.17 -4.27
CA SER A 215 -5.54 13.72 -4.31
C SER A 215 -4.65 13.25 -3.16
N GLU A 216 -5.27 12.73 -2.09
CA GLU A 216 -4.59 12.22 -0.90
C GLU A 216 -5.26 10.95 -0.37
N PHE A 217 -4.55 10.24 0.51
CA PHE A 217 -5.06 9.09 1.23
C PHE A 217 -4.27 8.79 2.49
N THR A 218 -4.93 8.13 3.45
CA THR A 218 -4.27 7.62 4.65
C THR A 218 -4.05 6.11 4.52
N LEU A 219 -2.82 5.65 4.75
CA LEU A 219 -2.49 4.24 4.88
C LEU A 219 -1.59 4.04 6.09
N HIS A 220 -1.91 3.03 6.92
CA HIS A 220 -1.14 2.69 8.13
C HIS A 220 -0.83 3.90 9.04
N SER A 221 -1.83 4.78 9.24
CA SER A 221 -1.73 6.02 10.04
C SER A 221 -0.81 7.11 9.48
N ARG A 222 -0.46 7.03 8.20
CA ARG A 222 0.33 8.03 7.47
C ARG A 222 -0.49 8.59 6.32
N GLU A 223 -0.41 9.90 6.12
CA GLU A 223 -1.06 10.59 5.01
C GLU A 223 -0.10 10.68 3.81
N TYR A 224 -0.61 10.45 2.62
CA TYR A 224 0.13 10.49 1.36
C TYR A 224 -0.64 11.25 0.31
N HIS A 225 0.06 12.08 -0.47
CA HIS A 225 -0.46 12.64 -1.70
C HIS A 225 -0.21 11.68 -2.87
N ILE A 226 -1.07 11.70 -3.88
CA ILE A 226 -0.76 11.04 -5.15
C ILE A 226 0.30 11.86 -5.92
N PRO A 227 1.15 11.22 -6.74
CA PRO A 227 2.12 11.95 -7.54
C PRO A 227 1.43 12.87 -8.55
N THR A 228 1.99 14.06 -8.74
CA THR A 228 1.53 15.07 -9.70
C THR A 228 2.34 15.08 -11.01
N GLN A 229 3.44 14.32 -11.02
CA GLN A 229 4.37 14.17 -12.13
C GLN A 229 4.99 12.76 -12.12
N PRO A 230 5.60 12.31 -13.23
CA PRO A 230 6.26 11.01 -13.27
C PRO A 230 7.26 10.83 -12.11
N THR A 231 7.07 9.78 -11.33
CA THR A 231 7.85 9.51 -10.12
C THR A 231 8.39 8.09 -10.15
N VAL A 232 9.63 7.91 -9.72
CA VAL A 232 10.31 6.60 -9.70
C VAL A 232 10.88 6.34 -8.31
N VAL A 233 10.70 5.13 -7.80
CA VAL A 233 11.41 4.62 -6.62
C VAL A 233 12.22 3.40 -7.05
N VAL A 234 13.52 3.43 -6.77
CA VAL A 234 14.44 2.32 -7.01
C VAL A 234 14.90 1.73 -5.67
N CYS A 235 14.64 0.45 -5.47
CA CYS A 235 15.23 -0.34 -4.38
C CYS A 235 16.43 -1.11 -4.93
N ILE A 236 17.64 -0.67 -4.56
CA ILE A 236 18.87 -1.41 -4.85
C ILE A 236 19.00 -2.46 -3.76
N ASP A 237 18.86 -3.72 -4.12
CA ASP A 237 18.93 -4.84 -3.18
C ASP A 237 20.38 -5.00 -2.66
N GLY A 238 20.55 -5.17 -1.35
CA GLY A 238 21.88 -5.25 -0.70
C GLY A 238 22.71 -3.96 -0.79
N PHE A 239 22.06 -2.79 -0.82
CA PHE A 239 22.69 -1.47 -1.00
C PHE A 239 23.42 -0.94 0.23
N ASP A 240 24.51 -1.61 0.56
CA ASP A 240 25.43 -1.18 1.58
C ASP A 240 26.03 0.21 1.26
N PRO A 241 26.08 1.16 2.23
CA PRO A 241 26.65 2.48 2.01
C PRO A 241 28.08 2.48 1.46
N GLU A 242 28.89 1.45 1.79
CA GLU A 242 30.27 1.33 1.32
C GLU A 242 30.39 1.25 -0.22
N TYR A 243 29.36 0.76 -0.93
CA TYR A 243 29.35 0.77 -2.40
C TYR A 243 29.35 2.19 -2.96
N LEU A 244 28.60 3.11 -2.35
CA LEU A 244 28.61 4.53 -2.73
C LEU A 244 29.92 5.21 -2.35
N GLU A 245 30.41 4.96 -1.14
CA GLU A 245 31.68 5.55 -0.66
C GLU A 245 32.86 5.16 -1.57
N SER A 246 32.96 3.86 -1.90
CA SER A 246 33.95 3.36 -2.86
C SER A 246 33.82 4.05 -4.21
N GLY A 247 32.60 4.13 -4.74
CA GLY A 247 32.33 4.73 -6.04
C GLY A 247 32.61 6.23 -6.12
N PHE A 248 32.31 6.98 -5.06
CA PHE A 248 32.64 8.40 -4.96
C PHE A 248 34.14 8.64 -4.86
N LYS A 249 34.83 7.85 -4.04
CA LYS A 249 36.29 7.93 -3.89
C LYS A 249 37.01 7.65 -5.21
N ARG A 250 36.47 6.74 -6.03
CA ARG A 250 37.06 6.33 -7.32
C ARG A 250 36.52 7.11 -8.52
N GLY A 251 35.45 7.88 -8.35
CA GLY A 251 34.96 8.83 -9.34
C GLY A 251 34.15 8.23 -10.50
N PHE A 252 33.48 7.10 -10.31
CA PHE A 252 32.68 6.44 -11.37
C PHE A 252 31.15 6.50 -11.16
N LEU A 253 30.67 7.16 -10.10
CA LEU A 253 29.25 7.34 -9.79
C LEU A 253 28.80 8.81 -9.88
N PRO A 254 28.88 9.46 -11.06
CA PRO A 254 28.59 10.89 -11.20
C PRO A 254 27.11 11.24 -10.94
N THR A 255 26.17 10.34 -11.25
CA THR A 255 24.74 10.61 -11.06
C THR A 255 24.37 10.55 -9.58
N PHE A 256 24.79 9.50 -8.87
CA PHE A 256 24.63 9.41 -7.42
C PHE A 256 25.27 10.62 -6.72
N LYS A 257 26.47 11.01 -7.13
CA LYS A 257 27.16 12.17 -6.57
C LYS A 257 26.36 13.45 -6.76
N SER A 258 25.81 13.68 -7.96
CA SER A 258 24.94 14.82 -8.24
C SER A 258 23.67 14.83 -7.38
N ILE A 259 23.05 13.66 -7.15
CA ILE A 259 21.87 13.53 -6.28
C ILE A 259 22.22 13.88 -4.82
N VAL A 260 23.37 13.41 -4.31
CA VAL A 260 23.83 13.73 -2.96
C VAL A 260 24.11 15.24 -2.80
N GLU A 261 24.69 15.87 -3.82
CA GLU A 261 25.08 17.29 -3.79
C GLU A 261 23.92 18.25 -4.03
N ASN A 262 22.97 17.90 -4.90
CA ASN A 262 21.91 18.81 -5.38
C ASN A 262 20.48 18.37 -5.02
N GLY A 263 20.31 17.13 -4.55
CA GLY A 263 19.04 16.56 -4.14
C GLY A 263 18.95 16.40 -2.62
N PHE A 264 18.33 15.31 -2.20
CA PHE A 264 18.26 14.90 -0.80
C PHE A 264 19.06 13.61 -0.58
N HIS A 265 19.75 13.54 0.55
CA HIS A 265 20.38 12.32 1.03
C HIS A 265 20.28 12.21 2.55
N ALA A 266 20.06 11.00 3.04
CA ALA A 266 20.11 10.68 4.46
C ALA A 266 20.58 9.24 4.67
N ALA A 267 21.19 8.98 5.83
CA ALA A 267 21.33 7.63 6.34
C ALA A 267 19.98 7.17 6.91
N ALA A 268 19.59 5.93 6.61
CA ALA A 268 18.36 5.33 7.08
C ALA A 268 18.60 3.92 7.57
N LYS A 269 17.58 3.33 8.20
CA LYS A 269 17.60 1.94 8.66
C LYS A 269 16.56 1.09 7.96
N SER A 270 16.94 -0.11 7.57
CA SER A 270 15.99 -1.15 7.17
C SER A 270 15.20 -1.70 8.35
N CYS A 271 14.11 -2.39 8.05
CA CYS A 271 13.39 -3.24 9.00
C CYS A 271 14.22 -4.45 9.40
N MET A 272 13.86 -5.01 10.56
CA MET A 272 14.32 -6.32 10.97
C MET A 272 13.27 -7.42 10.68
N PRO A 273 13.70 -8.63 10.29
CA PRO A 273 15.07 -8.94 9.87
C PRO A 273 15.45 -8.20 8.58
N SER A 274 16.73 -7.86 8.42
CA SER A 274 17.24 -7.14 7.23
C SER A 274 17.35 -8.08 6.03
N PHE A 275 16.20 -8.62 5.61
CA PHE A 275 16.01 -9.48 4.43
C PHE A 275 15.20 -8.75 3.35
N THR A 276 15.35 -9.21 2.11
CA THR A 276 14.69 -8.68 0.91
C THR A 276 13.17 -8.60 1.06
N ASN A 277 12.47 -9.70 1.35
CA ASN A 277 11.00 -9.75 1.38
C ASN A 277 10.38 -8.80 2.44
N PRO A 278 10.76 -8.86 3.73
CA PRO A 278 10.25 -7.94 4.74
C PRO A 278 10.41 -6.48 4.32
N ASN A 279 11.61 -6.11 3.88
CA ASN A 279 11.93 -4.72 3.60
C ASN A 279 11.29 -4.18 2.32
N ASN A 280 11.22 -4.96 1.25
CA ASN A 280 10.48 -4.55 0.05
C ASN A 280 8.99 -4.38 0.36
N VAL A 281 8.41 -5.26 1.19
CA VAL A 281 7.01 -5.11 1.63
C VAL A 281 6.84 -3.90 2.54
N SER A 282 7.79 -3.63 3.45
CA SER A 282 7.77 -2.40 4.24
C SER A 282 7.78 -1.17 3.35
N ILE A 283 8.65 -1.14 2.32
CA ILE A 283 8.77 -0.01 1.40
C ILE A 283 7.45 0.28 0.68
N ILE A 284 6.78 -0.74 0.14
CA ILE A 284 5.52 -0.54 -0.58
C ILE A 284 4.31 -0.34 0.34
N THR A 285 4.45 -0.56 1.66
CA THR A 285 3.36 -0.37 2.63
C THR A 285 3.56 0.86 3.53
N GLY A 286 4.77 1.44 3.55
CA GLY A 286 5.15 2.54 4.43
C GLY A 286 5.19 2.17 5.91
N ALA A 287 5.23 0.88 6.25
CA ALA A 287 5.04 0.36 7.60
C ALA A 287 5.97 -0.84 7.89
N PRO A 288 6.26 -1.15 9.17
CA PRO A 288 7.10 -2.28 9.54
C PRO A 288 6.36 -3.64 9.52
N PRO A 289 7.09 -4.78 9.65
CA PRO A 289 6.51 -6.13 9.59
C PRO A 289 5.38 -6.43 10.58
N SER A 290 5.31 -5.73 11.71
CA SER A 290 4.20 -5.83 12.66
C SER A 290 2.85 -5.46 12.04
N PHE A 291 2.83 -4.56 11.06
CA PHE A 291 1.63 -4.17 10.33
C PHE A 291 1.32 -5.13 9.18
N HIS A 292 2.26 -5.30 8.24
CA HIS A 292 2.01 -6.03 7.00
C HIS A 292 2.20 -7.56 7.13
N GLY A 293 2.81 -8.02 8.22
CA GLY A 293 2.97 -9.43 8.57
C GLY A 293 4.12 -10.17 7.89
N ILE A 294 4.76 -9.61 6.86
CA ILE A 294 5.83 -10.28 6.11
C ILE A 294 7.18 -10.08 6.82
N ALA A 295 7.64 -11.09 7.55
CA ALA A 295 8.86 -11.03 8.36
C ALA A 295 9.92 -12.11 8.00
N GLY A 296 9.87 -12.64 6.78
CA GLY A 296 10.84 -13.59 6.24
C GLY A 296 10.32 -14.27 4.97
N ASN A 297 10.97 -15.37 4.57
CA ASN A 297 10.48 -16.23 3.48
C ASN A 297 9.52 -17.32 3.94
N PHE A 298 9.56 -17.69 5.23
CA PHE A 298 8.62 -18.59 5.88
C PHE A 298 8.67 -18.41 7.40
N PHE A 299 7.67 -18.96 8.08
CA PHE A 299 7.64 -19.11 9.54
C PHE A 299 7.03 -20.47 9.91
N LEU A 300 7.18 -20.91 11.16
CA LEU A 300 6.44 -22.08 11.64
C LEU A 300 5.14 -21.64 12.31
N ASP A 301 4.05 -22.26 11.89
CA ASP A 301 2.78 -22.17 12.58
C ASP A 301 2.92 -22.80 13.97
N ARG A 302 2.55 -22.05 15.01
CA ARG A 302 2.80 -22.46 16.40
C ARG A 302 1.88 -23.56 16.88
N GLU A 303 0.69 -23.69 16.28
CA GLU A 303 -0.28 -24.71 16.67
C GLU A 303 0.05 -26.07 16.02
N THR A 304 0.45 -26.04 14.76
CA THR A 304 0.68 -27.24 13.94
C THR A 304 2.15 -27.63 13.81
N GLY A 305 3.07 -26.69 13.99
CA GLY A 305 4.51 -26.87 13.73
C GLY A 305 4.89 -26.90 12.24
N GLU A 306 3.92 -26.67 11.34
CA GLU A 306 4.13 -26.66 9.90
C GLU A 306 4.81 -25.38 9.42
N ALA A 307 5.66 -25.49 8.39
CA ALA A 307 6.23 -24.32 7.74
C ALA A 307 5.19 -23.66 6.83
N LYS A 308 4.87 -22.40 7.10
CA LYS A 308 4.03 -21.54 6.24
C LYS A 308 4.94 -20.71 5.35
N MET A 309 4.92 -21.00 4.06
CA MET A 309 5.69 -20.30 3.04
C MET A 309 5.03 -19.00 2.65
N ILE A 310 5.83 -17.95 2.43
CA ILE A 310 5.38 -16.68 1.88
C ILE A 310 5.74 -16.68 0.40
N THR A 311 4.80 -17.06 -0.46
CA THR A 311 5.01 -17.21 -1.93
C THR A 311 4.32 -16.13 -2.76
N ASP A 312 3.40 -15.40 -2.15
CA ASP A 312 2.50 -14.43 -2.76
C ASP A 312 1.92 -13.53 -1.66
N ASP A 313 0.93 -12.71 -2.03
CA ASP A 313 0.27 -11.72 -1.18
C ASP A 313 -0.77 -12.31 -0.21
N SER A 314 -1.06 -13.62 -0.23
CA SER A 314 -2.10 -14.23 0.63
C SER A 314 -1.86 -14.06 2.14
N LEU A 315 -0.60 -13.86 2.55
CA LEU A 315 -0.20 -13.64 3.94
C LEU A 315 0.07 -12.17 4.26
N LEU A 316 -0.08 -11.27 3.30
CA LEU A 316 0.00 -9.83 3.49
C LEU A 316 -1.19 -9.34 4.33
N ARG A 317 -0.95 -8.40 5.23
CA ARG A 317 -1.97 -7.71 6.02
C ARG A 317 -2.06 -6.25 5.57
N GLY A 318 -3.29 -5.75 5.40
CA GLY A 318 -3.51 -4.39 4.94
C GLY A 318 -3.36 -4.23 3.43
N SER A 319 -3.08 -3.01 2.99
CA SER A 319 -2.99 -2.62 1.58
C SER A 319 -1.58 -2.06 1.29
N THR A 320 -1.27 -1.83 0.02
CA THR A 320 0.00 -1.21 -0.41
C THR A 320 -0.23 0.22 -0.91
N LEU A 321 0.79 1.07 -0.80
CA LEU A 321 0.83 2.41 -1.39
C LEU A 321 0.61 2.36 -2.91
N LEU A 322 1.13 1.31 -3.56
CA LEU A 322 0.94 1.05 -4.99
C LEU A 322 -0.54 0.81 -5.32
N GLU A 323 -1.23 -0.05 -4.56
CA GLU A 323 -2.67 -0.28 -4.71
C GLU A 323 -3.46 1.01 -4.48
N GLN A 324 -3.15 1.77 -3.43
CA GLN A 324 -3.87 3.00 -3.10
C GLN A 324 -3.75 4.04 -4.21
N MET A 325 -2.56 4.21 -4.81
CA MET A 325 -2.36 5.09 -5.97
C MET A 325 -3.07 4.54 -7.22
N PHE A 326 -3.01 3.23 -7.47
CA PHE A 326 -3.66 2.60 -8.62
C PHE A 326 -5.18 2.78 -8.61
N GLN A 327 -5.82 2.57 -7.46
CA GLN A 327 -7.27 2.79 -7.27
C GLN A 327 -7.70 4.25 -7.52
N ARG A 328 -6.76 5.20 -7.46
CA ARG A 328 -6.97 6.63 -7.71
C ARG A 328 -6.64 7.04 -9.14
N GLY A 329 -6.29 6.09 -10.01
CA GLY A 329 -6.03 6.32 -11.43
C GLY A 329 -4.58 6.61 -11.79
N VAL A 330 -3.65 6.53 -10.84
CA VAL A 330 -2.21 6.59 -11.15
C VAL A 330 -1.82 5.32 -11.90
N ARG A 331 -1.16 5.43 -13.05
CA ARG A 331 -0.67 4.25 -13.78
C ARG A 331 0.61 3.75 -13.11
N ILE A 332 0.52 2.56 -12.53
CA ILE A 332 1.61 1.93 -11.80
C ILE A 332 2.37 0.97 -12.71
N GLY A 333 3.70 1.02 -12.63
CA GLY A 333 4.61 0.00 -13.12
C GLY A 333 5.47 -0.53 -11.96
N ALA A 334 5.29 -1.80 -11.61
CA ALA A 334 6.07 -2.46 -10.56
C ALA A 334 6.90 -3.59 -11.18
N ILE A 335 8.22 -3.41 -11.24
CA ILE A 335 9.12 -4.36 -11.90
C ILE A 335 10.15 -4.85 -10.89
N THR A 336 10.26 -6.18 -10.80
CA THR A 336 11.19 -6.85 -9.88
C THR A 336 12.23 -7.63 -10.64
N ALA A 337 13.37 -7.91 -10.02
CA ALA A 337 14.31 -8.88 -10.55
C ALA A 337 13.76 -10.33 -10.44
N LYS A 338 13.18 -10.69 -9.29
CA LYS A 338 12.70 -12.04 -8.94
C LYS A 338 11.18 -12.17 -8.87
N ASP A 339 10.63 -13.25 -9.41
CA ASP A 339 9.19 -13.42 -9.56
C ASP A 339 8.43 -13.64 -8.24
N LYS A 340 9.09 -14.26 -7.26
CA LYS A 340 8.50 -14.47 -5.94
C LYS A 340 8.09 -13.15 -5.28
N LEU A 341 8.96 -12.14 -5.37
CA LEU A 341 8.68 -10.81 -4.83
C LEU A 341 7.56 -10.11 -5.62
N ARG A 342 7.57 -10.24 -6.96
CA ARG A 342 6.51 -9.69 -7.83
C ARG A 342 5.12 -10.11 -7.39
N LYS A 343 4.93 -11.37 -7.01
CA LYS A 343 3.61 -11.87 -6.57
C LYS A 343 3.09 -11.19 -5.30
N ILE A 344 3.97 -10.79 -4.40
CA ILE A 344 3.61 -10.03 -3.20
C ILE A 344 3.30 -8.58 -3.57
N LEU A 345 4.16 -7.95 -4.39
CA LEU A 345 3.99 -6.57 -4.86
C LEU A 345 2.74 -6.37 -5.71
N GLY A 346 2.27 -7.43 -6.38
CA GLY A 346 1.07 -7.43 -7.22
C GLY A 346 -0.26 -7.27 -6.44
N HIS A 347 -0.23 -7.22 -5.11
CA HIS A 347 -1.41 -7.02 -4.28
C HIS A 347 -2.21 -5.78 -4.70
N GLY A 348 -3.46 -5.98 -5.11
CA GLY A 348 -4.34 -4.90 -5.54
C GLY A 348 -4.00 -4.27 -6.90
N LEU A 349 -3.03 -4.81 -7.65
CA LEU A 349 -2.54 -4.25 -8.91
C LEU A 349 -3.06 -4.95 -10.18
N LYS A 350 -4.21 -5.64 -10.09
CA LYS A 350 -4.81 -6.29 -11.26
C LYS A 350 -5.14 -5.24 -12.34
N GLY A 351 -4.49 -5.34 -13.49
CA GLY A 351 -4.62 -4.40 -14.61
C GLY A 351 -3.55 -3.31 -14.67
N ALA A 352 -2.67 -3.22 -13.67
CA ALA A 352 -1.44 -2.43 -13.75
C ALA A 352 -0.31 -3.23 -14.43
N ILE A 353 0.80 -2.57 -14.75
CA ILE A 353 2.00 -3.26 -15.26
C ILE A 353 2.78 -3.81 -14.07
N CYS A 354 2.78 -5.12 -13.89
CA CYS A 354 3.49 -5.78 -12.79
C CYS A 354 4.12 -7.10 -13.24
N PHE A 355 5.45 -7.14 -13.32
CA PHE A 355 6.17 -8.33 -13.78
C PHE A 355 7.58 -8.45 -13.18
N SER A 356 8.21 -9.59 -13.39
CA SER A 356 9.60 -9.83 -13.00
C SER A 356 10.48 -10.04 -14.22
N ALA A 357 11.73 -9.61 -14.14
CA ALA A 357 12.74 -9.90 -15.16
C ALA A 357 12.94 -11.42 -15.31
N GLU A 358 12.94 -12.17 -14.19
CA GLU A 358 13.05 -13.63 -14.17
C GLU A 358 12.00 -14.34 -15.04
N ARG A 359 10.78 -13.79 -15.11
CA ARG A 359 9.64 -14.38 -15.85
C ARG A 359 9.14 -13.47 -16.97
N ALA A 360 10.01 -12.64 -17.54
CA ALA A 360 9.64 -11.70 -18.60
C ALA A 360 9.03 -12.41 -19.83
N ALA A 361 9.55 -13.59 -20.20
CA ALA A 361 9.05 -14.39 -21.31
C ALA A 361 7.63 -14.96 -21.07
N ASP A 362 7.23 -15.12 -19.80
CA ASP A 362 5.96 -15.74 -19.41
C ASP A 362 4.84 -14.70 -19.17
N CYS A 363 5.12 -13.42 -19.41
CA CYS A 363 4.19 -12.33 -19.10
C CYS A 363 2.95 -12.31 -20.00
N THR A 364 1.79 -12.08 -19.39
CA THR A 364 0.50 -11.95 -20.11
C THR A 364 -0.20 -10.64 -19.76
N LEU A 365 -1.06 -10.16 -20.67
CA LEU A 365 -1.89 -8.98 -20.38
C LEU A 365 -2.79 -9.16 -19.15
N GLU A 366 -3.33 -10.36 -18.94
CA GLU A 366 -4.25 -10.63 -17.83
C GLU A 366 -3.53 -10.63 -16.46
N GLU A 367 -2.38 -11.28 -16.36
CA GLU A 367 -1.65 -11.39 -15.10
C GLU A 367 -0.74 -10.18 -14.84
N ASN A 368 -0.12 -9.64 -15.88
CA ASN A 368 0.99 -8.69 -15.75
C ASN A 368 0.71 -7.31 -16.33
N GLY A 369 -0.42 -7.11 -17.02
CA GLY A 369 -0.73 -5.86 -17.74
C GLY A 369 0.18 -5.60 -18.95
N ILE A 370 1.03 -6.56 -19.32
CA ILE A 370 1.96 -6.51 -20.45
C ILE A 370 2.27 -7.93 -20.92
N GLU A 371 2.48 -8.09 -22.22
CA GLU A 371 2.88 -9.35 -22.86
C GLU A 371 4.11 -9.12 -23.75
N ASP A 372 4.74 -10.21 -24.22
CA ASP A 372 5.90 -10.16 -25.14
C ASP A 372 7.06 -9.29 -24.62
N VAL A 373 7.32 -9.28 -23.30
CA VAL A 373 8.22 -8.31 -22.65
C VAL A 373 9.64 -8.31 -23.25
N GLU A 374 10.21 -9.49 -23.53
CA GLU A 374 11.55 -9.58 -24.13
C GLU A 374 11.62 -8.94 -25.53
N LYS A 375 10.58 -9.17 -26.34
CA LYS A 375 10.46 -8.58 -27.68
C LYS A 375 10.19 -7.08 -27.60
N TRP A 376 9.34 -6.67 -26.68
CA TRP A 376 9.05 -5.26 -26.40
C TRP A 376 10.32 -4.52 -25.99
N LEU A 377 11.08 -5.05 -25.02
CA LEU A 377 12.32 -4.46 -24.55
C LEU A 377 13.45 -4.57 -25.58
N GLY A 378 13.40 -5.58 -26.46
CA GLY A 378 14.38 -5.83 -27.51
C GLY A 378 15.58 -6.67 -27.05
N GLN A 379 15.46 -7.36 -25.91
CA GLN A 379 16.49 -8.24 -25.36
C GLN A 379 15.84 -9.38 -24.54
N PRO A 380 16.42 -10.60 -24.56
CA PRO A 380 15.96 -11.68 -23.70
C PRO A 380 16.27 -11.37 -22.23
N ALA A 381 15.47 -11.92 -21.31
CA ALA A 381 15.77 -11.84 -19.90
C ALA A 381 17.07 -12.62 -19.59
N PRO A 382 18.01 -12.03 -18.85
CA PRO A 382 19.24 -12.72 -18.48
C PRO A 382 18.97 -13.77 -17.39
N SER A 383 19.98 -14.61 -17.14
CA SER A 383 19.94 -15.59 -16.05
C SER A 383 19.65 -14.92 -14.71
N GLN A 384 18.88 -15.61 -13.87
CA GLN A 384 18.57 -15.18 -12.52
C GLN A 384 19.80 -15.06 -11.59
N TYR A 385 20.94 -15.60 -12.01
CA TYR A 385 22.26 -15.53 -11.36
C TYR A 385 23.18 -14.57 -12.12
N SER A 386 22.70 -13.36 -12.40
CA SER A 386 23.44 -12.32 -13.12
C SER A 386 23.04 -10.93 -12.65
N GLY A 387 24.01 -10.00 -12.57
CA GLY A 387 23.73 -8.58 -12.35
C GLY A 387 22.92 -7.96 -13.50
N GLU A 388 23.01 -8.51 -14.72
CA GLU A 388 22.22 -8.07 -15.87
C GLU A 388 20.70 -8.15 -15.61
N LEU A 389 20.25 -9.05 -14.72
CA LEU A 389 18.83 -9.15 -14.36
C LEU A 389 18.31 -7.87 -13.73
N SER A 390 19.11 -7.25 -12.85
CA SER A 390 18.82 -5.95 -12.26
C SER A 390 18.86 -4.83 -13.31
N LEU A 391 19.77 -4.90 -14.27
CA LEU A 391 19.84 -3.91 -15.36
C LEU A 391 18.62 -4.00 -16.29
N PHE A 392 18.11 -5.22 -16.55
CA PHE A 392 16.87 -5.44 -17.30
C PHE A 392 15.67 -4.74 -16.64
N VAL A 393 15.56 -4.80 -15.30
CA VAL A 393 14.51 -4.09 -14.54
C VAL A 393 14.57 -2.59 -14.80
N LEU A 394 15.76 -2.00 -14.71
CA LEU A 394 15.96 -0.56 -14.94
C LEU A 394 15.69 -0.18 -16.40
N ASP A 395 16.17 -0.96 -17.36
CA ASP A 395 15.97 -0.72 -18.79
C ASP A 395 14.47 -0.82 -19.16
N ALA A 396 13.73 -1.75 -18.55
CA ALA A 396 12.28 -1.82 -18.69
C ALA A 396 11.56 -0.61 -18.09
N GLY A 397 11.95 -0.16 -16.89
CA GLY A 397 11.41 1.04 -16.27
C GLY A 397 11.64 2.30 -17.12
N ILE A 398 12.86 2.47 -17.65
CA ILE A 398 13.22 3.55 -18.59
C ILE A 398 12.29 3.52 -19.82
N LYS A 399 12.09 2.33 -20.40
CA LYS A 399 11.25 2.18 -21.60
C LYS A 399 9.78 2.50 -21.32
N LEU A 400 9.24 2.12 -20.15
CA LEU A 400 7.88 2.50 -19.74
C LEU A 400 7.71 4.02 -19.63
N LEU A 401 8.70 4.75 -19.11
CA LEU A 401 8.66 6.21 -19.05
C LEU A 401 8.75 6.85 -20.45
N GLN A 402 9.63 6.34 -21.32
CA GLN A 402 9.76 6.81 -22.70
C GLN A 402 8.46 6.67 -23.49
N GLU A 403 7.75 5.56 -23.29
CA GLU A 403 6.45 5.28 -23.91
C GLU A 403 5.28 5.92 -23.16
N LYS A 404 5.53 6.64 -22.06
CA LYS A 404 4.53 7.24 -21.17
C LYS A 404 3.47 6.24 -20.73
N ARG A 405 3.88 5.01 -20.39
CA ARG A 405 3.00 3.91 -19.96
C ARG A 405 2.88 3.77 -18.44
N SER A 406 3.62 4.57 -17.69
CA SER A 406 3.60 4.61 -16.24
C SER A 406 3.73 6.04 -15.73
N ASP A 407 3.02 6.36 -14.65
CA ASP A 407 3.15 7.64 -13.93
C ASP A 407 3.95 7.45 -12.63
N PHE A 408 3.87 6.27 -12.02
CA PHE A 408 4.69 5.89 -10.88
C PHE A 408 5.38 4.55 -11.16
N LEU A 409 6.68 4.47 -10.89
CA LEU A 409 7.46 3.23 -11.01
C LEU A 409 8.04 2.81 -9.66
N TYR A 410 7.88 1.52 -9.34
CA TYR A 410 8.69 0.86 -8.31
C TYR A 410 9.56 -0.21 -8.96
N LEU A 411 10.87 -0.02 -8.89
CA LEU A 411 11.88 -0.87 -9.51
C LEU A 411 12.74 -1.49 -8.40
N THR A 412 12.68 -2.81 -8.23
CA THR A 412 13.48 -3.50 -7.20
C THR A 412 14.43 -4.50 -7.85
N LEU A 413 15.69 -4.43 -7.43
CA LEU A 413 16.81 -5.13 -8.04
C LEU A 413 17.05 -6.48 -7.33
N SER A 414 18.24 -7.04 -7.51
CA SER A 414 18.71 -8.30 -6.89
C SER A 414 20.12 -8.09 -6.39
N ASP A 415 20.40 -8.56 -5.18
CA ASP A 415 21.69 -8.47 -4.48
C ASP A 415 22.73 -9.52 -4.91
N TYR A 416 22.48 -10.22 -6.03
CA TYR A 416 23.36 -11.25 -6.56
C TYR A 416 24.84 -10.81 -6.68
N ILE A 417 25.10 -9.57 -7.12
CA ILE A 417 26.47 -9.05 -7.22
C ILE A 417 27.02 -8.79 -5.82
N GLN A 418 26.21 -8.23 -4.93
CA GLN A 418 26.61 -7.82 -3.59
C GLN A 418 26.92 -9.01 -2.70
N HIS A 419 26.24 -10.15 -2.88
CA HIS A 419 26.58 -11.42 -2.24
C HIS A 419 27.94 -12.00 -2.67
N LYS A 420 28.44 -11.64 -3.85
CA LYS A 420 29.68 -12.21 -4.41
C LYS A 420 30.88 -11.27 -4.35
N HIS A 421 30.62 -9.97 -4.43
CA HIS A 421 31.62 -8.96 -4.73
C HIS A 421 31.55 -7.83 -3.71
N ALA A 422 32.62 -7.67 -2.93
CA ALA A 422 32.75 -6.58 -1.96
C ALA A 422 32.88 -5.21 -2.68
N PRO A 423 32.53 -4.10 -1.99
CA PRO A 423 32.78 -2.75 -2.49
C PRO A 423 34.23 -2.56 -2.96
N GLY A 424 34.41 -1.95 -4.13
CA GLY A 424 35.74 -1.70 -4.71
C GLY A 424 36.33 -2.86 -5.52
N SER A 425 35.69 -4.03 -5.54
CA SER A 425 36.00 -5.04 -6.56
C SER A 425 35.60 -4.54 -7.96
N LYS A 426 36.21 -5.11 -9.01
CA LYS A 426 35.94 -4.70 -10.39
C LYS A 426 34.48 -4.93 -10.76
N GLU A 427 33.94 -6.10 -10.43
CA GLU A 427 32.59 -6.51 -10.79
C GLU A 427 31.53 -5.67 -10.06
N ALA A 428 31.74 -5.37 -8.77
CA ALA A 428 30.86 -4.48 -8.03
C ALA A 428 30.86 -3.05 -8.62
N ASP A 429 32.03 -2.53 -8.95
CA ASP A 429 32.16 -1.19 -9.52
C ASP A 429 31.54 -1.08 -10.92
N GLU A 430 31.76 -2.10 -11.78
CA GLU A 430 31.11 -2.17 -13.09
C GLU A 430 29.59 -2.22 -12.98
N PHE A 431 29.06 -3.00 -12.03
CA PHE A 431 27.63 -3.09 -11.78
C PHE A 431 27.05 -1.77 -11.25
N MET A 432 27.68 -1.17 -10.24
CA MET A 432 27.23 0.11 -9.68
C MET A 432 27.34 1.25 -10.70
N GLY A 433 28.38 1.26 -11.54
CA GLY A 433 28.50 2.21 -12.67
C GLY A 433 27.41 2.00 -13.73
N ALA A 434 27.03 0.74 -13.99
CA ALA A 434 25.92 0.45 -14.89
C ALA A 434 24.57 0.93 -14.32
N ILE A 435 24.34 0.77 -13.00
CA ILE A 435 23.19 1.35 -12.30
C ILE A 435 23.20 2.88 -12.41
N ASP A 436 24.32 3.54 -12.12
CA ASP A 436 24.45 5.01 -12.21
C ASP A 436 24.07 5.53 -13.61
N ALA A 437 24.53 4.85 -14.67
CA ALA A 437 24.18 5.20 -16.05
C ALA A 437 22.69 5.05 -16.36
N ARG A 438 21.97 4.12 -15.72
CA ARG A 438 20.50 4.01 -15.84
C ARG A 438 19.78 5.04 -15.00
N LEU A 439 20.28 5.35 -13.81
CA LEU A 439 19.76 6.43 -12.98
C LEU A 439 19.85 7.77 -13.71
N GLN A 440 20.92 8.02 -14.47
CA GLN A 440 21.03 9.22 -15.30
C GLN A 440 19.88 9.33 -16.32
N LYS A 441 19.50 8.20 -16.94
CA LYS A 441 18.37 8.16 -17.88
C LYS A 441 17.03 8.37 -17.15
N LEU A 442 16.86 7.74 -15.99
CA LEU A 442 15.64 7.88 -15.18
C LEU A 442 15.44 9.33 -14.71
N THR A 443 16.47 9.99 -14.20
CA THR A 443 16.39 11.41 -13.76
C THR A 443 16.18 12.38 -14.94
N GLY A 444 16.56 11.98 -16.15
CA GLY A 444 16.21 12.72 -17.37
C GLY A 444 14.77 12.54 -17.85
N LEU A 445 14.06 11.51 -17.38
CA LEU A 445 12.69 11.16 -17.80
C LEU A 445 11.63 11.43 -16.73
N ALA A 446 12.01 11.36 -15.46
CA ALA A 446 11.13 11.58 -14.30
C ALA A 446 11.71 12.69 -13.40
N PRO A 447 10.93 13.74 -13.08
CA PRO A 447 11.39 14.81 -12.18
C PRO A 447 11.74 14.35 -10.77
N VAL A 448 11.14 13.25 -10.30
CA VAL A 448 11.34 12.70 -8.95
C VAL A 448 11.81 11.26 -9.06
N VAL A 449 13.04 11.01 -8.61
CA VAL A 449 13.64 9.68 -8.51
C VAL A 449 14.13 9.49 -7.08
N GLY A 450 13.45 8.63 -6.31
CA GLY A 450 13.87 8.15 -5.01
C GLY A 450 14.68 6.87 -5.13
N ILE A 451 15.72 6.73 -4.31
CA ILE A 451 16.60 5.56 -4.31
C ILE A 451 16.84 5.13 -2.86
N THR A 452 16.69 3.83 -2.58
CA THR A 452 17.04 3.26 -1.27
C THR A 452 17.47 1.80 -1.39
N GLY A 453 17.74 1.15 -0.26
CA GLY A 453 18.01 -0.28 -0.17
C GLY A 453 17.03 -0.98 0.77
N ASP A 454 16.84 -2.27 0.54
CA ASP A 454 16.15 -3.14 1.48
C ASP A 454 17.04 -3.54 2.66
N HIS A 455 18.34 -3.73 2.45
CA HIS A 455 19.35 -3.96 3.48
C HIS A 455 20.76 -3.66 2.97
N GLY A 456 21.74 -3.62 3.89
CA GLY A 456 23.17 -3.61 3.60
C GLY A 456 23.73 -5.01 3.31
N MET A 457 25.06 -5.16 3.33
CA MET A 457 25.72 -6.43 3.02
C MET A 457 27.13 -6.53 3.61
N ASN A 458 27.38 -7.54 4.44
CA ASN A 458 28.68 -7.73 5.09
C ASN A 458 29.38 -9.02 4.69
N GLN A 459 30.71 -9.02 4.83
CA GLN A 459 31.52 -10.24 4.76
C GLN A 459 31.31 -11.11 6.01
N LYS A 460 31.07 -12.40 5.80
CA LYS A 460 30.76 -13.41 6.82
C LYS A 460 31.79 -14.53 6.83
N SER A 461 33.02 -14.17 6.51
CA SER A 461 34.17 -15.06 6.40
C SER A 461 35.41 -14.45 7.01
N ASN A 462 36.33 -15.29 7.49
CA ASN A 462 37.62 -14.86 8.00
C ASN A 462 38.56 -14.38 6.88
N GLU A 463 39.77 -13.93 7.24
CA GLU A 463 40.79 -13.47 6.29
C GLU A 463 41.23 -14.53 5.27
N SER A 464 41.06 -15.82 5.60
CA SER A 464 41.34 -16.94 4.69
C SER A 464 40.16 -17.27 3.76
N GLY A 465 39.06 -16.52 3.86
CA GLY A 465 37.83 -16.74 3.08
C GLY A 465 36.94 -17.87 3.62
N GLU A 466 37.27 -18.45 4.77
CA GLU A 466 36.44 -19.50 5.38
C GLU A 466 35.20 -18.89 6.03
N PRO A 467 33.99 -19.43 5.78
CA PRO A 467 32.76 -18.88 6.32
C PRO A 467 32.70 -19.07 7.84
N ASN A 468 32.32 -18.03 8.56
CA ASN A 468 32.14 -18.05 10.00
C ASN A 468 30.67 -18.41 10.31
N VAL A 469 30.42 -19.70 10.49
CA VAL A 469 29.06 -20.25 10.66
C VAL A 469 28.92 -20.88 12.04
N ILE A 470 27.87 -20.48 12.76
CA ILE A 470 27.40 -21.20 13.94
C ILE A 470 26.14 -22.01 13.60
N PHE A 471 26.21 -23.32 13.83
CA PHE A 471 25.05 -24.22 13.69
C PHE A 471 24.27 -24.23 15.00
N LEU A 472 23.36 -23.27 15.15
CA LEU A 472 22.75 -22.94 16.43
C LEU A 472 21.88 -24.09 16.98
N GLU A 473 21.22 -24.86 16.11
CA GLU A 473 20.42 -26.00 16.55
C GLU A 473 21.30 -27.10 17.15
N GLU A 474 22.47 -27.37 16.55
CA GLU A 474 23.43 -28.32 17.09
C GLU A 474 23.99 -27.86 18.44
N ALA A 475 24.34 -26.58 18.56
CA ALA A 475 24.85 -26.01 19.81
C ALA A 475 23.82 -26.09 20.94
N LEU A 476 22.56 -25.75 20.66
CA LEU A 476 21.45 -25.84 21.62
C LEU A 476 21.16 -27.29 22.00
N ASN A 477 21.11 -28.20 21.03
CA ASN A 477 20.83 -29.61 21.31
C ASN A 477 21.97 -30.29 22.08
N ALA A 478 23.22 -29.90 21.84
CA ALA A 478 24.36 -30.38 22.60
C ALA A 478 24.29 -29.96 24.09
N ASN A 479 23.82 -28.74 24.37
CA ASN A 479 23.76 -28.21 25.74
C ASN A 479 22.49 -28.59 26.50
N PHE A 480 21.34 -28.70 25.82
CA PHE A 480 20.02 -28.86 26.44
C PHE A 480 19.33 -30.22 26.18
N GLY A 481 19.97 -31.08 25.37
CA GLY A 481 19.50 -32.41 25.01
C GLY A 481 19.04 -32.52 23.55
N PRO A 482 18.94 -33.75 23.01
CA PRO A 482 18.48 -33.96 21.64
C PRO A 482 17.06 -33.40 21.44
N ASP A 483 16.85 -32.76 20.28
CA ASP A 483 15.59 -32.11 19.90
C ASP A 483 15.06 -31.10 20.93
N ALA A 484 15.96 -30.42 21.67
CA ALA A 484 15.59 -29.41 22.63
C ALA A 484 15.03 -28.14 21.95
N SER A 485 15.47 -27.88 20.72
CA SER A 485 15.02 -26.74 19.92
C SER A 485 14.93 -27.09 18.44
N ARG A 486 14.15 -26.30 17.71
CA ARG A 486 14.11 -26.25 16.25
C ARG A 486 14.49 -24.85 15.79
N VAL A 487 15.57 -24.72 15.01
CA VAL A 487 16.03 -23.45 14.46
C VAL A 487 15.57 -23.33 13.01
N ILE A 488 15.00 -22.19 12.66
CA ILE A 488 14.68 -21.86 11.27
C ILE A 488 15.54 -20.68 10.80
N CYS A 489 15.95 -20.74 9.52
CA CYS A 489 16.70 -19.71 8.82
C CYS A 489 15.77 -19.01 7.81
N PRO A 490 15.03 -17.96 8.20
CA PRO A 490 13.99 -17.37 7.38
C PRO A 490 14.50 -16.51 6.21
N ILE A 491 15.82 -16.44 6.00
CA ILE A 491 16.46 -15.70 4.90
C ILE A 491 16.06 -16.23 3.52
N THR A 492 15.79 -17.52 3.38
CA THR A 492 15.43 -18.17 2.11
C THR A 492 14.39 -19.27 2.32
N ASP A 493 13.99 -19.94 1.26
CA ASP A 493 13.05 -21.07 1.33
C ASP A 493 13.68 -22.26 2.09
N PRO A 494 12.91 -23.00 2.91
CA PRO A 494 13.43 -24.03 3.80
C PRO A 494 14.04 -25.24 3.07
N PHE A 495 13.82 -25.36 1.76
CA PHE A 495 14.37 -26.43 0.92
C PHE A 495 15.71 -26.05 0.27
N VAL A 496 16.11 -24.78 0.34
CA VAL A 496 17.42 -24.32 -0.14
C VAL A 496 18.48 -24.80 0.84
N ARG A 497 19.35 -25.70 0.38
CA ARG A 497 20.40 -26.32 1.19
C ARG A 497 21.79 -25.79 0.89
N HIS A 498 21.99 -24.88 -0.06
CA HIS A 498 23.31 -24.28 -0.28
C HIS A 498 23.51 -23.07 0.65
N HIS A 499 24.74 -22.53 0.68
CA HIS A 499 25.16 -21.37 1.47
C HIS A 499 24.23 -20.14 1.47
N GLY A 500 23.29 -20.03 0.51
CA GLY A 500 22.27 -18.98 0.47
C GLY A 500 21.20 -19.10 1.58
N ALA A 501 21.21 -20.17 2.38
CA ALA A 501 20.38 -20.31 3.58
C ALA A 501 21.04 -19.80 4.86
N LEU A 502 22.23 -19.20 4.76
CA LEU A 502 22.97 -18.64 5.89
C LEU A 502 22.80 -17.13 5.96
N GLY A 503 22.17 -16.66 7.03
CA GLY A 503 21.98 -15.24 7.33
C GLY A 503 22.35 -14.89 8.76
N SER A 504 22.32 -13.61 9.09
CA SER A 504 22.66 -13.12 10.44
C SER A 504 21.47 -13.08 11.39
N PHE A 505 20.33 -13.71 11.03
CA PHE A 505 19.11 -13.76 11.84
C PHE A 505 18.46 -15.15 11.75
N VAL A 506 18.10 -15.72 12.91
CA VAL A 506 17.37 -16.98 13.00
C VAL A 506 16.30 -16.93 14.09
N ARG A 507 15.36 -17.86 13.97
CA ARG A 507 14.25 -18.06 14.90
C ARG A 507 14.39 -19.43 15.55
N VAL A 508 14.24 -19.50 16.87
CA VAL A 508 14.40 -20.72 17.66
C VAL A 508 13.10 -21.05 18.36
N TYR A 509 12.53 -22.21 18.04
CA TYR A 509 11.34 -22.76 18.67
C TYR A 509 11.77 -23.78 19.72
N LEU A 510 11.25 -23.63 20.94
CA LEU A 510 11.60 -24.46 22.07
C LEU A 510 10.63 -25.64 22.19
N LYS A 511 11.16 -26.83 22.47
CA LYS A 511 10.32 -27.97 22.83
C LYS A 511 9.71 -27.83 24.24
N ASP A 512 10.45 -27.18 25.15
CA ASP A 512 10.07 -26.94 26.53
C ASP A 512 10.28 -25.47 26.86
N ILE A 513 9.18 -24.70 26.88
CA ILE A 513 9.20 -23.26 27.11
C ILE A 513 9.73 -22.88 28.50
N SER A 514 9.71 -23.80 29.48
CA SER A 514 10.28 -23.54 30.82
C SER A 514 11.79 -23.31 30.79
N LYS A 515 12.47 -23.72 29.69
CA LYS A 515 13.91 -23.51 29.49
C LYS A 515 14.25 -22.17 28.84
N LEU A 516 13.28 -21.33 28.50
CA LEU A 516 13.46 -20.07 27.77
C LEU A 516 14.63 -19.23 28.31
N GLU A 517 14.62 -18.88 29.59
CA GLU A 517 15.67 -18.06 30.21
C GLU A 517 17.07 -18.68 30.11
N SER A 518 17.16 -19.99 30.35
CA SER A 518 18.44 -20.69 30.29
C SER A 518 18.98 -20.78 28.86
N MET A 519 18.12 -21.00 27.86
CA MET A 519 18.50 -21.03 26.45
C MET A 519 18.85 -19.64 25.92
N LEU A 520 18.10 -18.60 26.32
CA LEU A 520 18.45 -17.21 26.04
C LEU A 520 19.84 -16.86 26.58
N SER A 521 20.12 -17.19 27.84
CA SER A 521 21.42 -16.95 28.46
C SER A 521 22.54 -17.71 27.74
N PHE A 522 22.28 -18.94 27.27
CA PHE A 522 23.24 -19.70 26.49
C PHE A 522 23.51 -19.03 25.14
N CYS A 523 22.47 -18.65 24.38
CA CYS A 523 22.65 -17.94 23.10
C CYS A 523 23.48 -16.66 23.28
N LYS A 524 23.21 -15.86 24.32
CA LYS A 524 23.97 -14.63 24.64
C LYS A 524 25.44 -14.89 24.99
N SER A 525 25.79 -16.10 25.43
CA SER A 525 27.17 -16.46 25.80
C SER A 525 28.04 -16.84 24.60
N LEU A 526 27.43 -17.12 23.44
CA LEU A 526 28.13 -17.55 22.25
C LEU A 526 28.84 -16.35 21.59
N PRO A 527 30.14 -16.46 21.24
CA PRO A 527 30.93 -15.31 20.78
C PRO A 527 30.46 -14.72 19.45
N GLU A 528 29.80 -15.52 18.61
CA GLU A 528 29.24 -15.12 17.30
C GLU A 528 27.92 -14.34 17.42
N ILE A 529 27.25 -14.42 18.57
CA ILE A 529 25.93 -13.83 18.77
C ILE A 529 26.06 -12.39 19.27
N GLU A 530 25.35 -11.49 18.61
CA GLU A 530 25.25 -10.08 19.00
C GLU A 530 24.05 -9.90 19.95
N GLU A 531 22.91 -10.50 19.60
CA GLU A 531 21.69 -10.36 20.38
C GLU A 531 20.86 -11.65 20.38
N ALA A 532 20.25 -11.97 21.53
CA ALA A 532 19.23 -13.00 21.63
C ALA A 532 18.09 -12.49 22.53
N LEU A 533 16.87 -12.50 22.00
CA LEU A 533 15.69 -11.90 22.61
C LEU A 533 14.57 -12.92 22.74
N SER A 534 13.74 -12.73 23.77
CA SER A 534 12.44 -13.41 23.82
C SER A 534 11.57 -12.95 22.64
N ARG A 535 10.53 -13.73 22.36
CA ARG A 535 9.51 -13.39 21.36
C ARG A 535 8.95 -11.97 21.57
N GLU A 536 8.55 -11.68 22.81
CA GLU A 536 7.91 -10.42 23.19
C GLU A 536 8.88 -9.26 23.01
N ASP A 537 10.11 -9.38 23.53
CA ASP A 537 11.13 -8.33 23.42
C ASP A 537 11.51 -8.08 21.97
N ALA A 538 11.63 -9.13 21.15
CA ALA A 538 11.97 -9.00 19.74
C ALA A 538 10.84 -8.34 18.95
N ALA A 539 9.59 -8.76 19.16
CA ALA A 539 8.43 -8.19 18.50
C ALA A 539 8.26 -6.70 18.83
N GLU A 540 8.45 -6.31 20.09
CA GLU A 540 8.39 -4.92 20.52
C GLU A 540 9.56 -4.10 19.98
N LYS A 541 10.80 -4.56 20.19
CA LYS A 541 12.01 -3.80 19.83
C LYS A 541 12.17 -3.61 18.33
N TYR A 542 11.78 -4.60 17.53
CA TYR A 542 12.02 -4.65 16.09
C TYR A 542 10.75 -4.57 15.25
N GLU A 543 9.60 -4.30 15.88
CA GLU A 543 8.32 -4.13 15.21
C GLU A 543 7.99 -5.33 14.30
N MET A 544 8.12 -6.55 14.86
CA MET A 544 7.87 -7.81 14.16
C MET A 544 6.48 -8.39 14.52
N PRO A 545 5.85 -9.19 13.63
CA PRO A 545 4.53 -9.76 13.87
C PRO A 545 4.59 -10.89 14.89
N ILE A 546 4.28 -10.58 16.16
CA ILE A 546 4.41 -11.50 17.32
C ILE A 546 3.78 -12.88 17.10
N ASP A 547 2.70 -12.97 16.32
CA ASP A 547 1.99 -14.22 16.04
C ASP A 547 2.75 -15.16 15.07
N ARG A 548 3.71 -14.62 14.31
CA ARG A 548 4.59 -15.36 13.39
C ARG A 548 6.00 -15.56 13.97
N GLU A 549 6.24 -15.09 15.18
CA GLU A 549 7.55 -15.18 15.83
C GLU A 549 7.77 -16.46 16.64
N ALA A 550 9.03 -16.87 16.70
CA ALA A 550 9.50 -17.98 17.51
C ALA A 550 9.67 -17.58 18.97
N ASP A 551 10.01 -18.54 19.84
CA ASP A 551 10.19 -18.29 21.28
C ASP A 551 11.43 -17.44 21.56
N ILE A 552 12.47 -17.61 20.74
CA ILE A 552 13.69 -16.81 20.77
C ILE A 552 14.02 -16.34 19.35
N VAL A 553 14.41 -15.07 19.25
CA VAL A 553 15.06 -14.49 18.07
C VAL A 553 16.54 -14.34 18.37
N VAL A 554 17.39 -14.74 17.44
CA VAL A 554 18.85 -14.62 17.58
C VAL A 554 19.42 -13.89 16.39
N ILE A 555 20.32 -12.93 16.67
CA ILE A 555 21.00 -12.09 15.70
C ILE A 555 22.51 -12.24 15.92
N SER A 556 23.25 -12.52 14.85
CA SER A 556 24.71 -12.67 14.92
C SER A 556 25.44 -11.35 14.69
N LYS A 557 26.73 -11.35 15.03
CA LYS A 557 27.66 -10.25 14.75
C LYS A 557 27.91 -10.08 13.26
N SER A 558 28.46 -8.91 12.90
CA SER A 558 28.72 -8.52 11.50
C SER A 558 29.53 -9.51 10.68
N HIS A 559 30.41 -10.28 11.31
CA HIS A 559 31.31 -11.23 10.65
C HIS A 559 30.85 -12.69 10.76
N ALA A 560 29.62 -12.96 11.21
CA ALA A 560 29.12 -14.31 11.45
C ALA A 560 27.71 -14.52 10.86
N VAL A 561 27.41 -15.77 10.49
CA VAL A 561 26.08 -16.22 10.07
C VAL A 561 25.64 -17.42 10.89
N MET A 562 24.33 -17.67 10.91
CA MET A 562 23.72 -18.77 11.63
C MET A 562 23.04 -19.75 10.68
N GLY A 563 23.26 -21.03 10.94
CA GLY A 563 22.54 -22.15 10.31
C GLY A 563 21.80 -22.99 11.35
N SER A 564 20.94 -23.90 10.88
CA SER A 564 20.29 -24.92 11.71
C SER A 564 21.31 -26.00 12.12
N LYS A 565 21.49 -27.03 11.28
CA LYS A 565 22.45 -28.14 11.46
C LYS A 565 23.44 -28.17 10.33
N LYS A 566 24.68 -28.59 10.59
CA LYS A 566 25.72 -28.70 9.57
C LYS A 566 25.32 -29.58 8.39
N ALA A 567 24.58 -30.67 8.66
CA ALA A 567 24.10 -31.58 7.63
C ALA A 567 23.03 -30.97 6.69
N ASP A 568 22.38 -29.88 7.10
CA ASP A 568 21.34 -29.20 6.31
C ASP A 568 21.92 -28.14 5.36
N HIS A 569 23.22 -27.81 5.48
CA HIS A 569 23.88 -26.74 4.73
C HIS A 569 25.09 -27.27 3.95
N ASP A 570 25.00 -27.20 2.63
CA ASP A 570 26.07 -27.49 1.67
C ASP A 570 26.92 -26.22 1.41
N LEU A 571 28.12 -26.24 1.97
CA LEU A 571 29.12 -25.18 1.83
C LEU A 571 30.10 -25.43 0.68
N SER A 572 29.97 -26.54 -0.07
CA SER A 572 30.94 -26.93 -1.10
C SER A 572 31.07 -25.94 -2.25
N GLN A 573 30.03 -25.12 -2.47
CA GLN A 573 29.94 -24.11 -3.52
C GLN A 573 30.54 -22.74 -3.15
N LEU A 574 31.00 -22.55 -1.91
CA LEU A 574 31.63 -21.28 -1.45
C LEU A 574 33.09 -21.11 -1.90
N LYS A 575 33.62 -21.98 -2.75
CA LYS A 575 35.05 -22.00 -3.10
C LYS A 575 35.49 -20.83 -3.98
N ASP A 576 34.56 -20.19 -4.69
CA ASP A 576 34.89 -19.17 -5.69
C ASP A 576 34.91 -17.75 -5.10
N HIS A 577 34.17 -17.49 -4.02
CA HIS A 577 34.07 -16.18 -3.37
C HIS A 577 33.88 -16.31 -1.84
N PRO A 578 34.52 -15.45 -1.02
CA PRO A 578 34.23 -15.38 0.41
C PRO A 578 32.75 -15.10 0.68
N LEU A 579 32.16 -15.76 1.69
CA LEU A 579 30.74 -15.60 2.00
C LEU A 579 30.42 -14.15 2.37
N ARG A 580 29.43 -13.55 1.71
CA ARG A 580 28.79 -12.30 2.12
C ARG A 580 27.31 -12.56 2.31
N SER A 581 26.71 -11.97 3.33
CA SER A 581 25.28 -12.16 3.64
C SER A 581 24.75 -11.03 4.52
N HIS A 582 23.47 -11.12 4.85
CA HIS A 582 22.68 -10.11 5.54
C HIS A 582 21.68 -10.73 6.52
N GLY A 583 20.78 -9.92 7.08
CA GLY A 583 19.73 -10.33 8.01
C GLY A 583 19.84 -9.74 9.42
N GLY A 584 21.03 -9.25 9.80
CA GLY A 584 21.32 -8.77 11.15
C GLY A 584 21.34 -7.26 11.28
N LEU A 585 21.71 -6.78 12.48
CA LEU A 585 21.79 -5.35 12.80
C LEU A 585 22.86 -4.62 11.98
N SER A 586 23.96 -5.32 11.66
CA SER A 586 25.07 -4.77 10.88
C SER A 586 24.73 -4.50 9.42
N GLU A 587 23.60 -4.99 8.93
CA GLU A 587 23.09 -4.73 7.58
C GLU A 587 21.84 -3.84 7.58
N GLN A 588 21.59 -3.10 8.68
CA GLN A 588 20.45 -2.18 8.73
C GLN A 588 20.72 -0.84 8.04
N ASP A 589 21.94 -0.32 8.17
CA ASP A 589 22.26 1.01 7.69
C ASP A 589 22.28 1.00 6.15
N ILE A 590 21.46 1.87 5.56
CA ILE A 590 21.26 1.96 4.11
C ILE A 590 21.11 3.44 3.69
N PRO A 591 21.44 3.79 2.44
CA PRO A 591 21.18 5.13 1.92
C PRO A 591 19.69 5.35 1.59
N VAL A 592 19.19 6.56 1.82
CA VAL A 592 17.96 7.10 1.22
C VAL A 592 18.31 8.37 0.47
N LEU A 593 18.01 8.39 -0.83
CA LEU A 593 18.35 9.48 -1.74
C LEU A 593 17.11 9.92 -2.54
N MET A 594 17.03 11.20 -2.90
CA MET A 594 16.03 11.70 -3.85
C MET A 594 16.65 12.76 -4.78
N SER A 595 16.31 12.70 -6.06
CA SER A 595 16.83 13.61 -7.10
C SER A 595 16.47 15.09 -6.89
N LYS A 596 15.47 15.38 -6.05
CA LYS A 596 15.05 16.73 -5.68
C LYS A 596 15.52 17.08 -4.26
N PRO A 597 15.84 18.36 -4.00
CA PRO A 597 16.08 18.82 -2.63
C PRO A 597 14.77 18.77 -1.82
N VAL A 598 14.91 18.64 -0.50
CA VAL A 598 13.82 18.75 0.49
C VAL A 598 14.08 19.97 1.35
N ASP A 599 13.04 20.65 1.81
CA ASP A 599 13.21 21.75 2.77
C ASP A 599 13.87 21.23 4.06
N THR A 600 15.09 21.72 4.30
CA THR A 600 16.01 21.27 5.34
C THR A 600 15.43 21.37 6.76
N GLY A 601 14.41 22.21 7.00
CA GLY A 601 13.74 22.32 8.30
C GLY A 601 12.86 21.11 8.67
N LEU A 602 12.42 20.32 7.69
CA LEU A 602 11.61 19.11 7.89
C LEU A 602 12.46 17.85 8.08
N ALA A 603 13.71 17.86 7.62
CA ALA A 603 14.58 16.67 7.59
C ALA A 603 15.55 16.56 8.78
N SER A 604 15.77 17.64 9.54
CA SER A 604 16.74 17.63 10.65
C SER A 604 16.16 16.93 11.89
N GLY A 605 16.70 15.76 12.25
CA GLY A 605 16.38 15.04 13.49
C GLY A 605 15.46 13.82 13.32
N GLU A 606 15.01 13.51 12.11
CA GLU A 606 14.23 12.30 11.82
C GLU A 606 15.12 11.05 11.75
N SER A 607 14.67 9.96 12.37
CA SER A 607 15.29 8.63 12.23
C SER A 607 14.70 7.94 11.00
N TRP A 608 15.29 8.19 9.84
CA TRP A 608 14.82 7.65 8.56
C TRP A 608 14.81 6.13 8.50
N LYS A 609 13.78 5.59 7.88
CA LYS A 609 13.64 4.19 7.51
C LYS A 609 13.63 4.04 5.99
N ASN A 610 14.03 2.88 5.46
CA ASN A 610 13.92 2.63 4.02
C ASN A 610 12.47 2.79 3.51
N TYR A 611 11.48 2.42 4.32
CA TYR A 611 10.06 2.55 3.99
C TYR A 611 9.48 3.96 4.12
N ASP A 612 10.31 4.96 4.45
CA ASP A 612 9.94 6.37 4.35
C ASP A 612 10.17 6.93 2.94
N ILE A 613 10.77 6.16 2.03
CA ILE A 613 11.06 6.61 0.66
C ILE A 613 9.80 7.06 -0.10
N PHE A 614 8.64 6.43 0.13
CA PHE A 614 7.38 6.86 -0.48
C PHE A 614 6.86 8.18 0.11
N ASP A 615 6.99 8.39 1.42
CA ASP A 615 6.67 9.68 2.04
C ASP A 615 7.55 10.79 1.45
N LEU A 616 8.85 10.50 1.31
CA LEU A 616 9.82 11.41 0.73
C LEU A 616 9.43 11.83 -0.71
N VAL A 617 9.16 10.86 -1.59
CA VAL A 617 8.89 11.18 -3.01
C VAL A 617 7.47 11.72 -3.26
N LEU A 618 6.50 11.41 -2.40
CA LEU A 618 5.11 11.84 -2.58
C LEU A 618 4.80 13.15 -1.85
N ASN A 619 5.24 13.30 -0.61
CA ASN A 619 4.86 14.44 0.25
C ASN A 619 5.93 15.54 0.27
N ARG A 620 7.20 15.21 -0.01
CA ARG A 620 8.33 16.14 0.17
C ARG A 620 9.04 16.52 -1.14
N SER A 621 8.43 16.22 -2.29
CA SER A 621 9.00 16.46 -3.62
C SER A 621 8.44 17.71 -4.34
N ALA A 622 7.63 18.49 -3.63
CA ALA A 622 6.94 19.69 -4.10
C ALA A 622 7.89 20.85 -4.38
#